data_AF-A0A8S1H6K1-F1
#
_entry.id   AF-A0A8S1H6K1-F1
#
_cell.length_a   1.000
_cell.length_b   1.000
_cell.length_c   1.000
_cell.angle_alpha   90.00
_cell.angle_beta   90.00
_cell.angle_gamma   90.00
#
_symmetry.space_group_name_H-M   'P 1'
#
loop_
_entity.id
_entity.type
_entity.pdbx_description
1 polymer ?
#
loop_
_entity_poly.entity_id
_entity_poly.type
_entity_poly.pdbx_seq_one_letter_code
_entity_poly.pdbx_strand_id
1 'polypeptide(L)' 'MGTFTFNYFLKTAFWDKKGYWAASVAIIYFSRRWEEAGYDKVEMMKGHSRMYADRIKQIPYHNDAWKY' A
#
# COMPACT_ATOMS: atom_id res chain seq x y z
N MET A 1 -27.51 30.57 5.78
CA MET A 1 -26.23 29.89 5.51
C MET A 1 -25.47 29.84 6.82
N GLY A 2 -25.33 28.67 7.41
CA GLY A 2 -24.79 28.51 8.77
C GLY A 2 -23.34 28.95 8.87
N THR A 3 -23.01 29.71 9.91
CA THR A 3 -21.66 30.16 10.25
C THR A 3 -20.74 28.96 10.43
N PHE A 4 -19.85 28.73 9.47
CA PHE A 4 -18.85 27.66 9.51
C PHE A 4 -17.87 27.94 10.64
N THR A 5 -18.15 27.38 11.82
CA THR A 5 -17.21 27.39 12.94
C THR A 5 -16.31 26.18 12.83
N PHE A 6 -14.99 26.39 12.87
CA PHE A 6 -13.98 25.33 12.80
C PHE A 6 -14.24 24.19 13.80
N ASN A 7 -14.73 24.54 15.00
CA ASN A 7 -15.06 23.57 16.03
C ASN A 7 -16.24 22.66 15.65
N TYR A 8 -17.26 23.22 14.97
CA TYR A 8 -18.38 22.43 14.44
C TYR A 8 -17.91 21.47 13.34
N PHE A 9 -17.04 21.94 12.43
CA PHE A 9 -16.46 21.09 11.40
C PHE A 9 -15.65 19.92 11.98
N LEU A 10 -14.79 20.16 12.98
CA LEU A 10 -14.02 19.10 13.64
C LEU A 10 -14.93 18.06 14.31
N LYS A 11 -15.98 18.50 15.00
CA LYS A 11 -16.95 17.59 15.62
C LYS A 11 -17.62 16.72 14.56
N THR A 12 -18.11 17.29 13.47
CA THR A 12 -18.79 16.52 12.42
C THR A 12 -17.82 15.61 11.66
N ALA A 13 -16.59 16.07 11.38
CA ALA A 13 -15.61 15.32 10.60
C ALA A 13 -15.05 14.11 11.36
N PHE A 14 -14.82 14.22 12.67
CA PHE A 14 -14.21 13.14 13.46
C PHE A 14 -15.23 12.37 14.30
N TRP A 15 -16.17 13.06 14.95
CA TRP A 15 -17.11 12.42 15.89
C TRP A 15 -18.27 11.74 15.17
N ASP A 16 -18.93 12.45 14.26
CA ASP A 16 -20.11 11.91 13.55
C ASP A 16 -19.71 10.88 12.48
N LYS A 17 -18.45 10.91 12.01
CA LYS A 17 -17.91 9.98 11.00
C LYS A 17 -16.93 8.96 11.55
N LYS A 18 -16.86 8.77 12.88
CA LYS A 18 -15.95 7.81 13.54
C LYS A 18 -15.98 6.39 12.95
N GLY A 19 -17.14 5.92 12.50
CA GLY A 19 -17.27 4.61 11.84
C GLY A 19 -16.55 4.54 10.50
N TYR A 20 -16.61 5.59 9.70
CA TYR A 20 -15.88 5.69 8.43
C TYR A 20 -14.37 5.77 8.64
N TRP A 21 -13.92 6.46 9.69
CA TRP A 21 -12.50 6.48 10.08
C TRP A 21 -12.01 5.11 10.55
N ALA A 22 -12.81 4.38 11.34
CA ALA A 22 -12.45 3.02 11.72
C ALA A 22 -12.39 2.08 10.51
N ALA A 23 -13.35 2.22 9.58
CA ALA A 23 -13.36 1.45 8.34
C ALA A 23 -12.16 1.79 7.43
N SER A 24 -11.76 3.07 7.34
CA SER A 24 -10.60 3.45 6.51
C SER A 24 -9.31 2.85 7.02
N VAL A 25 -9.11 2.76 8.34
CA VAL A 25 -7.95 2.06 8.93
C VAL A 25 -7.94 0.59 8.52
N ALA A 26 -9.09 -0.10 8.61
CA ALA A 26 -9.18 -1.50 8.20
C ALA A 26 -8.92 -1.69 6.70
N ILE A 27 -9.46 -0.80 5.85
CA ILE A 27 -9.24 -0.82 4.40
C ILE A 27 -7.77 -0.61 4.06
N ILE A 28 -7.11 0.36 4.69
CA ILE A 28 -5.67 0.64 4.46
C ILE A 28 -4.82 -0.55 4.88
N TYR A 29 -5.13 -1.17 6.01
CA TYR A 29 -4.40 -2.35 6.46
C TYR A 29 -4.57 -3.52 5.47
N PHE A 30 -5.82 -3.79 5.08
CA PHE A 30 -6.13 -4.88 4.16
C PHE A 30 -5.52 -4.63 2.77
N SER A 31 -5.61 -3.41 2.24
CA SER A 31 -5.06 -3.07 0.93
C SER A 31 -3.54 -3.26 0.89
N ARG A 32 -2.81 -2.86 1.93
CA ARG A 32 -1.35 -3.09 2.00
C ARG A 32 -1.00 -4.57 1.98
N ARG A 33 -1.68 -5.38 2.80
CA ARG A 33 -1.45 -6.83 2.83
C ARG A 33 -1.86 -7.52 1.53
N TRP A 34 -2.91 -7.02 0.88
CA TRP A 34 -3.37 -7.52 -0.41
C TRP A 34 -2.37 -7.24 -1.52
N GLU A 35 -1.83 -6.01 -1.57
CA GLU A 35 -0.77 -5.63 -2.50
C GLU A 35 0.50 -6.48 -2.25
N GLU A 36 0.95 -6.61 -1.00
CA GLU A 36 2.11 -7.46 -0.63
C GLU A 36 1.92 -8.91 -1.13
N ALA A 37 0.75 -9.52 -0.90
CA ALA A 37 0.47 -10.88 -1.38
C ALA A 37 0.40 -10.99 -2.91
N GLY A 38 -0.02 -9.91 -3.59
CA GLY A 38 0.01 -9.82 -5.06
C GLY A 38 1.44 -9.73 -5.58
N TYR A 39 2.26 -8.89 -4.96
CA TYR A 39 3.68 -8.76 -5.27
C TYR A 39 4.44 -10.05 -5.01
N ASP A 40 4.18 -10.78 -3.93
CA ASP A 40 4.80 -12.09 -3.65
C ASP A 40 4.54 -13.11 -4.77
N LYS A 41 3.34 -13.11 -5.35
CA LYS A 41 3.02 -14.00 -6.48
C LYS A 41 3.77 -13.61 -7.75
N VAL A 42 3.92 -12.31 -8.01
CA VAL A 42 4.71 -11.82 -9.15
C VAL A 42 6.21 -12.04 -8.89
N GLU A 43 6.62 -11.99 -7.64
CA GLU A 43 7.97 -12.29 -7.19
C GLU A 43 8.35 -13.75 -7.47
N MET A 44 7.42 -14.68 -7.33
CA MET A 44 7.63 -16.08 -7.76
C MET A 44 7.85 -16.23 -9.28
N MET A 45 7.55 -15.21 -10.09
CA MET A 45 7.82 -15.20 -11.55
C MET A 45 9.15 -14.52 -11.91
N LYS A 46 9.80 -13.88 -10.93
CA LYS A 46 11.10 -13.23 -11.09
C LYS A 46 12.16 -14.28 -11.44
N GLY A 47 12.85 -14.12 -12.58
CA GLY A 47 13.85 -15.07 -13.09
C GLY A 47 13.31 -16.17 -14.02
N HIS A 48 12.00 -16.33 -14.15
CA HIS A 48 11.38 -17.25 -15.13
C HIS A 48 10.94 -16.55 -16.43
N SER A 49 10.76 -15.24 -16.40
CA SER A 49 10.49 -14.44 -17.59
C SER A 49 11.76 -14.18 -18.41
N ARG A 50 11.70 -14.47 -19.72
CA ARG A 50 12.79 -14.20 -20.69
C ARG A 50 13.21 -12.72 -20.72
N MET A 51 12.34 -11.77 -20.37
CA MET A 51 12.68 -10.34 -20.32
C MET A 51 13.58 -9.96 -19.14
N TYR A 52 13.59 -10.72 -18.05
CA TYR A 52 14.30 -10.38 -16.82
C TYR A 52 15.43 -11.37 -16.47
N ALA A 53 15.61 -12.42 -17.26
CA ALA A 53 16.62 -13.46 -17.05
C ALA A 53 18.06 -12.91 -17.01
N ASP A 54 18.36 -11.89 -17.82
CA ASP A 54 19.69 -11.28 -17.86
C ASP A 54 19.88 -10.16 -16.84
N ARG A 55 18.79 -9.64 -16.25
CA ARG A 55 18.86 -8.58 -15.23
C ARG A 55 19.51 -9.11 -13.94
N ILE A 56 19.30 -10.38 -13.60
CA ILE A 56 19.95 -11.06 -12.46
C ILE A 56 21.47 -11.12 -12.64
N LYS A 57 21.96 -11.30 -13.88
CA LYS A 57 23.40 -11.34 -14.19
C LYS A 57 24.08 -9.98 -14.11
N GLN A 58 23.31 -8.90 -14.17
CA GLN A 58 23.81 -7.51 -14.11
C GLN A 58 23.91 -6.99 -12.67
N ILE A 59 23.40 -7.74 -11.69
CA ILE A 59 23.36 -7.32 -10.29
C ILE A 59 24.65 -7.82 -9.60
N PRO A 60 25.35 -6.96 -8.83
CA PRO A 60 26.54 -7.37 -8.09
C PRO A 60 26.23 -8.54 -7.14
N TYR A 61 27.14 -9.51 -7.04
CA TYR A 61 26.93 -10.79 -6.34
C TYR A 61 26.44 -10.66 -4.87
N HIS A 62 26.74 -9.53 -4.24
CA HIS A 62 26.45 -9.22 -2.84
C HIS A 62 25.20 -8.33 -2.68
N ASN A 63 24.53 -8.00 -3.77
CA ASN A 63 23.32 -7.18 -3.74
C ASN A 63 22.11 -8.06 -4.05
N ASP A 64 21.10 -7.98 -3.18
CA ASP A 64 19.86 -8.69 -3.41
C ASP A 64 19.15 -8.05 -4.61
N ALA A 65 18.97 -8.87 -5.65
CA ALA A 65 18.37 -8.47 -6.91
C ALA A 65 16.94 -7.95 -6.77
N TRP A 66 16.33 -8.17 -5.59
CA TRP A 66 14.92 -7.97 -5.34
C TRP A 66 14.64 -7.00 -4.20
N LYS A 67 15.67 -6.30 -3.68
CA LYS A 67 15.54 -5.34 -2.56
C LYS A 67 14.88 -3.99 -2.93
N TYR A 68 14.22 -3.86 -4.08
CA TYR A 68 13.52 -2.65 -4.50
C TYR A 68 12.26 -2.97 -5.30
#